data_AF-A0A960T1P9-F1
#
_entry.id   AF-A0A960T1P9-F1
#
_cell.length_a   1.000
_cell.length_b   1.000
_cell.length_c   1.000
_cell.angle_alpha   90.00
_cell.angle_beta   90.00
_cell.angle_gamma   90.00
#
_symmetry.space_group_name_H-M   'P 1'
#
loop_
_entity.id
_entity.type
_entity.pdbx_description
1 polymer ?
#
loop_
_entity_poly.entity_id
_entity_poly.type
_entity_poly.pdbx_seq_one_letter_code
_entity_poly.pdbx_strand_id
1 'polypeptide(L)'
;MTPQPFLPVLTRVLLAATLLALTGCANFRKLGRDLKFIDETSVITCHITNADRFPRVYGLVIEWDRENDKVLSADYAKVGEIGVFGFFVERSENQYLIAFSDRNGNKIYDSGEPAWIHSDASGAPAPVAIDPETNKARVSGSLSTTTKLPGDLLKAGREFKGARTAEEAASGYRIPVDLGTIADLDDPKFSSKTGSDGLWKPASFPMESGIGIYFLEKYDPEKTPVLFVYGAAGSPQDWRTFFERIDRTKYQPWFYFYPTGARLDQMGTALNNGVQILQAHYGFKKLHVVAHSMGGLVSRAFVVKNVIEDEQPYIQRFVTISTPWQGHAAAQMGIDMAPSVVPSWYDMKTDNK
;
A
#
# COMPACT_ATOMS: atom_id res chain seq x y z
N MET A 1 -46.32 42.61 -18.86
CA MET A 1 -45.10 42.05 -18.24
C MET A 1 -45.50 40.82 -17.44
N THR A 2 -45.23 39.64 -17.96
CA THR A 2 -45.39 38.36 -17.24
C THR A 2 -44.19 38.14 -16.32
N PRO A 3 -44.36 37.77 -15.04
CA PRO A 3 -43.23 37.54 -14.15
C PRO A 3 -42.52 36.25 -14.55
N GLN A 4 -41.19 36.29 -14.65
CA GLN A 4 -40.37 35.08 -14.79
C GLN A 4 -40.47 34.22 -13.52
N PRO A 5 -40.48 32.88 -13.63
CA PRO A 5 -40.58 32.02 -12.47
C PRO A 5 -39.24 31.98 -11.73
N PHE A 6 -39.24 32.41 -10.47
CA PHE A 6 -38.12 32.27 -9.50
C PHE A 6 -37.91 30.81 -9.01
N LEU A 7 -38.67 29.85 -9.56
CA LEU A 7 -38.69 28.44 -9.15
C LEU A 7 -37.47 27.56 -9.58
N PRO A 8 -36.67 27.84 -10.63
CA PRO A 8 -35.64 26.90 -11.08
C PRO A 8 -34.34 26.94 -10.27
N VAL A 9 -34.05 28.04 -9.55
CA VAL A 9 -32.79 28.18 -8.79
C VAL A 9 -32.86 27.44 -7.46
N LEU A 10 -33.97 27.58 -6.72
CA LEU A 10 -34.16 26.91 -5.42
C LEU A 10 -34.20 25.39 -5.58
N THR A 11 -34.88 24.88 -6.61
CA THR A 11 -34.90 23.44 -6.92
C THR A 11 -33.51 22.91 -7.33
N ARG A 12 -32.71 23.69 -8.08
CA ARG A 12 -31.33 23.31 -8.43
C ARG A 12 -30.40 23.32 -7.22
N VAL A 13 -30.54 24.28 -6.31
CA VAL A 13 -29.78 24.35 -5.05
C VAL A 13 -30.17 23.20 -4.12
N LEU A 14 -31.46 22.89 -3.98
CA LEU A 14 -31.92 21.73 -3.20
C LEU A 14 -31.48 20.40 -3.81
N LEU A 15 -31.53 20.24 -5.14
CA LEU A 15 -30.99 19.03 -5.80
C LEU A 15 -29.48 18.92 -5.59
N ALA A 16 -28.72 20.00 -5.75
CA ALA A 16 -27.27 20.00 -5.51
C ALA A 16 -26.92 19.69 -4.05
N ALA A 17 -27.63 20.27 -3.09
CA ALA A 17 -27.46 19.99 -1.67
C ALA A 17 -27.83 18.54 -1.32
N THR A 18 -28.87 18.00 -1.94
CA THR A 18 -29.30 16.60 -1.76
C THR A 18 -28.30 15.63 -2.38
N LEU A 19 -27.74 15.93 -3.56
CA LEU A 19 -26.68 15.15 -4.20
C LEU A 19 -25.38 15.18 -3.37
N LEU A 20 -24.99 16.35 -2.83
CA LEU A 20 -23.84 16.48 -1.94
C LEU A 20 -24.05 15.72 -0.62
N ALA A 21 -25.25 15.76 -0.04
CA ALA A 21 -25.59 15.00 1.16
C ALA A 21 -25.58 13.47 0.89
N LEU A 22 -26.15 13.03 -0.23
CA LEU A 22 -26.20 11.61 -0.61
C LEU A 22 -24.79 11.04 -0.89
N THR A 23 -23.93 11.81 -1.57
CA THR A 23 -22.53 11.41 -1.82
C THR A 23 -21.71 11.36 -0.53
N GLY A 24 -21.91 12.33 0.39
CA GLY A 24 -21.32 12.30 1.73
C GLY A 24 -21.74 11.05 2.52
N CYS A 25 -23.04 10.77 2.61
CA CYS A 25 -23.55 9.56 3.29
C CYS A 25 -23.02 8.26 2.68
N ALA A 26 -22.91 8.18 1.35
CA ALA A 26 -22.36 7.01 0.68
C ALA A 26 -20.88 6.79 1.01
N ASN A 27 -20.10 7.86 1.10
CA ASN A 27 -18.69 7.79 1.47
C ASN A 27 -18.46 7.37 2.92
N PHE A 28 -19.24 7.88 3.87
CA PHE A 28 -19.16 7.42 5.26
C PHE A 28 -19.57 5.95 5.43
N ARG A 29 -20.55 5.47 4.65
CA ARG A 29 -20.90 4.03 4.65
C ARG A 29 -19.79 3.15 4.09
N LYS A 30 -19.08 3.60 3.04
CA LYS A 30 -17.90 2.89 2.52
C LYS A 30 -16.80 2.86 3.56
N LEU A 31 -16.50 4.03 4.15
CA LEU A 31 -15.50 4.16 5.20
C LEU A 31 -15.79 3.25 6.39
N GLY A 32 -17.03 3.25 6.91
CA GLY A 32 -17.40 2.39 8.03
C GLY A 32 -17.20 0.89 7.76
N ARG A 33 -17.38 0.43 6.51
CA ARG A 33 -17.06 -0.96 6.12
C ARG A 33 -15.57 -1.23 6.12
N ASP A 34 -14.78 -0.33 5.54
CA ASP A 34 -13.33 -0.44 5.49
C ASP A 34 -12.68 -0.36 6.87
N LEU A 35 -13.20 0.48 7.76
CA LEU A 35 -12.72 0.57 9.15
C LEU A 35 -13.00 -0.71 9.91
N LYS A 36 -14.21 -1.26 9.78
CA LYS A 36 -14.53 -2.56 10.36
C LYS A 36 -13.60 -3.65 9.85
N PHE A 37 -13.32 -3.67 8.54
CA PHE A 37 -12.38 -4.61 7.96
C PHE A 37 -10.96 -4.45 8.52
N ILE A 38 -10.47 -3.21 8.69
CA ILE A 38 -9.17 -2.93 9.31
C ILE A 38 -9.12 -3.41 10.75
N ASP A 39 -10.20 -3.23 11.51
CA ASP A 39 -10.28 -3.68 12.91
C ASP A 39 -10.30 -5.22 13.03
N GLU A 40 -10.83 -5.91 12.01
CA GLU A 40 -10.96 -7.37 11.96
C GLU A 40 -9.79 -8.07 11.24
N THR A 41 -8.82 -7.33 10.70
CA THR A 41 -7.71 -7.91 9.92
C THR A 41 -6.35 -7.38 10.35
N SER A 42 -5.32 -8.20 10.22
CA SER A 42 -3.91 -7.81 10.36
C SER A 42 -3.25 -7.66 8.99
N VAL A 43 -2.11 -6.97 8.92
CA VAL A 43 -1.33 -6.85 7.67
C VAL A 43 -0.01 -7.57 7.77
N ILE A 44 0.27 -8.49 6.84
CA ILE A 44 1.58 -9.14 6.71
C ILE A 44 2.25 -8.65 5.43
N THR A 45 3.48 -8.14 5.53
CA THR A 45 4.30 -7.73 4.38
C THR A 45 5.63 -8.49 4.37
N CYS A 46 6.11 -8.83 3.18
CA CYS A 46 7.35 -9.57 2.98
C CYS A 46 8.24 -8.91 1.95
N HIS A 47 9.56 -9.05 2.14
CA HIS A 47 10.57 -8.71 1.16
C HIS A 47 11.49 -9.91 0.89
N ILE A 48 11.46 -10.41 -0.34
CA ILE A 48 12.36 -11.44 -0.85
C ILE A 48 13.55 -10.76 -1.48
N THR A 49 14.68 -10.75 -0.77
CA THR A 49 15.84 -9.89 -1.06
C THR A 49 16.59 -10.27 -2.33
N ASN A 50 16.34 -11.47 -2.87
CA ASN A 50 16.96 -12.00 -4.07
C ASN A 50 15.94 -12.35 -5.16
N ALA A 51 14.74 -11.75 -5.12
CA ALA A 51 13.67 -12.03 -6.07
C ALA A 51 14.08 -11.73 -7.53
N ASP A 52 14.89 -10.69 -7.74
CA ASP A 52 15.48 -10.29 -9.02
C ASP A 52 16.30 -11.39 -9.71
N ARG A 53 16.78 -12.39 -8.95
CA ARG A 53 17.58 -13.51 -9.48
C ARG A 53 16.74 -14.66 -10.03
N PHE A 54 15.42 -14.58 -9.89
CA PHE A 54 14.53 -15.70 -10.18
C PHE A 54 13.34 -15.27 -11.06
N PRO A 55 12.93 -16.10 -12.03
CA PRO A 55 11.75 -15.83 -12.82
C PRO A 55 10.47 -16.13 -12.01
N ARG A 56 9.39 -15.38 -12.31
CA ARG A 56 8.01 -15.69 -11.87
C ARG A 56 7.93 -16.07 -10.40
N VAL A 57 8.34 -15.14 -9.54
CA VAL A 57 8.26 -15.34 -8.08
C VAL A 57 6.82 -15.12 -7.63
N TYR A 58 6.35 -16.01 -6.76
CA TYR A 58 5.05 -15.93 -6.10
C TYR A 58 5.24 -15.94 -4.58
N GLY A 59 4.53 -15.04 -3.90
CA GLY A 59 4.43 -14.99 -2.45
C GLY A 59 3.05 -15.49 -2.03
N LEU A 60 2.97 -16.21 -0.92
CA LEU A 60 1.74 -16.79 -0.41
C LEU A 60 1.64 -16.57 1.09
N VAL A 61 0.41 -16.34 1.55
CA VAL A 61 0.04 -16.46 2.95
C VAL A 61 -0.97 -17.60 3.09
N ILE A 62 -0.75 -18.47 4.06
CA ILE A 62 -1.58 -19.66 4.30
C ILE A 62 -1.90 -19.73 5.79
N GLU A 63 -3.18 -19.70 6.13
CA GLU A 63 -3.64 -20.04 7.47
C GLU A 63 -3.66 -21.56 7.61
N TRP A 64 -2.65 -22.11 8.27
CA TRP A 64 -2.44 -23.55 8.38
C TRP A 64 -2.63 -24.03 9.81
N ASP A 65 -3.76 -24.70 10.05
CA ASP A 65 -4.04 -25.45 11.25
C ASP A 65 -3.27 -26.78 11.20
N ARG A 66 -2.10 -26.79 11.83
CA ARG A 66 -1.21 -27.95 11.86
C ARG A 66 -1.74 -29.09 12.71
N GLU A 67 -2.55 -28.80 13.73
CA GLU A 67 -3.10 -29.83 14.62
C GLU A 67 -4.09 -30.72 13.86
N ASN A 68 -4.84 -30.11 12.94
CA ASN A 68 -5.86 -30.79 12.13
C ASN A 68 -5.42 -31.04 10.67
N ASP A 69 -4.16 -30.77 10.31
CA ASP A 69 -3.61 -30.87 8.94
C ASP A 69 -4.49 -30.17 7.89
N LYS A 70 -4.95 -28.96 8.19
CA LYS A 70 -5.95 -28.24 7.38
C LYS A 70 -5.53 -26.81 7.07
N VAL A 71 -5.71 -26.41 5.80
CA VAL A 71 -5.65 -25.00 5.40
C VAL A 71 -7.04 -24.39 5.51
N LEU A 72 -7.15 -23.26 6.21
CA LEU A 72 -8.41 -22.57 6.46
C LEU A 72 -8.64 -21.41 5.50
N SER A 73 -7.58 -20.69 5.17
CA SER A 73 -7.56 -19.62 4.19
C SER A 73 -6.19 -19.54 3.53
N ALA A 74 -6.15 -19.01 2.31
CA ALA A 74 -4.90 -18.75 1.60
C ALA A 74 -5.06 -17.56 0.65
N ASP A 75 -3.96 -16.87 0.37
CA ASP A 75 -3.87 -15.90 -0.71
C ASP A 75 -2.47 -15.95 -1.34
N TYR A 76 -2.35 -15.37 -2.52
CA TYR A 76 -1.10 -15.30 -3.26
C TYR A 76 -0.94 -13.98 -4.01
N ALA A 77 0.30 -13.59 -4.21
CA ALA A 77 0.68 -12.43 -4.98
C ALA A 77 1.82 -12.80 -5.93
N LYS A 78 1.76 -12.26 -7.16
CA LYS A 78 2.94 -12.21 -8.02
C LYS A 78 3.92 -11.19 -7.43
N VAL A 79 5.17 -11.58 -7.31
CA VAL A 79 6.22 -10.75 -6.72
C VAL A 79 7.04 -10.12 -7.85
N GLY A 80 7.20 -8.79 -7.80
CA GLY A 80 8.03 -8.05 -8.74
C GLY A 80 9.53 -8.24 -8.48
N GLU A 81 10.37 -7.62 -9.33
CA GLU A 81 11.83 -7.72 -9.24
C GLU A 81 12.38 -7.23 -7.89
N ILE A 82 11.75 -6.20 -7.31
CA ILE A 82 12.12 -5.66 -5.99
C ILE A 82 11.70 -6.59 -4.83
N GLY A 83 10.91 -7.64 -5.08
CA GLY A 83 10.71 -8.70 -4.10
C GLY A 83 9.67 -8.43 -3.02
N VAL A 84 8.86 -7.38 -3.12
CA VAL A 84 7.91 -7.00 -2.06
C VAL A 84 6.49 -7.46 -2.38
N PHE A 85 5.78 -7.98 -1.37
CA PHE A 85 4.36 -8.33 -1.43
C PHE A 85 3.72 -8.26 -0.04
N GLY A 86 2.39 -8.20 0.03
CA GLY A 86 1.67 -8.22 1.31
C GLY A 86 0.22 -8.67 1.19
N PHE A 87 -0.40 -8.88 2.35
CA PHE A 87 -1.77 -9.40 2.48
C PHE A 87 -2.45 -8.81 3.72
N PHE A 88 -3.77 -8.62 3.65
CA PHE A 88 -4.61 -8.63 4.84
C PHE A 88 -4.94 -10.07 5.24
N VAL A 89 -5.02 -10.34 6.54
CA VAL A 89 -5.39 -11.65 7.10
C VAL A 89 -6.41 -11.47 8.22
N GLU A 90 -7.50 -12.24 8.23
CA GLU A 90 -8.59 -12.11 9.22
C GLU A 90 -8.22 -12.66 10.60
N ARG A 91 -7.30 -13.63 10.64
CA ARG A 91 -6.82 -14.25 11.88
C ARG A 91 -5.34 -14.01 12.00
N SER A 92 -4.91 -13.48 13.15
CA SER A 92 -3.50 -13.18 13.38
C SER A 92 -2.67 -14.42 13.69
N GLU A 93 -3.31 -15.51 14.11
CA GLU A 93 -2.67 -16.77 14.45
C GLU A 93 -2.49 -17.68 13.23
N ASN A 94 -1.51 -18.59 13.30
CA ASN A 94 -1.30 -19.66 12.31
C ASN A 94 -1.08 -19.21 10.85
N GLN A 95 -0.63 -17.97 10.65
CA GLN A 95 -0.32 -17.42 9.32
C GLN A 95 1.09 -17.81 8.87
N TYR A 96 1.21 -18.75 7.94
CA TYR A 96 2.49 -19.14 7.34
C TYR A 96 2.73 -18.35 6.07
N LEU A 97 3.95 -17.81 5.95
CA LEU A 97 4.36 -17.07 4.78
C LEU A 97 5.39 -17.83 3.96
N ILE A 98 5.18 -17.88 2.66
CA ILE A 98 5.96 -18.68 1.72
C ILE A 98 6.27 -17.82 0.49
N ALA A 99 7.41 -18.07 -0.15
CA ALA A 99 7.66 -17.62 -1.51
C ALA A 99 8.32 -18.74 -2.32
N PHE A 100 8.03 -18.80 -3.62
CA PHE A 100 8.72 -19.70 -4.54
C PHE A 100 8.88 -19.10 -5.94
N SER A 101 9.85 -19.61 -6.70
CA SER A 101 10.05 -19.26 -8.11
C SER A 101 9.53 -20.38 -9.00
N ASP A 102 8.51 -20.05 -9.81
CA ASP A 102 7.91 -20.96 -10.77
C ASP A 102 8.77 -21.05 -12.04
N ARG A 103 9.61 -22.08 -12.13
CA ARG A 103 10.57 -22.26 -13.23
C ARG A 103 9.93 -22.88 -14.46
N ASN A 104 8.86 -23.66 -14.31
CA ASN A 104 8.20 -24.33 -15.43
C ASN A 104 6.92 -23.62 -15.93
N GLY A 105 6.44 -22.60 -15.22
CA GLY A 105 5.30 -21.77 -15.61
C GLY A 105 3.94 -22.35 -15.24
N ASN A 106 3.86 -23.34 -14.34
CA ASN A 106 2.61 -24.01 -13.97
C ASN A 106 1.88 -23.36 -12.77
N LYS A 107 2.45 -22.32 -12.17
CA LYS A 107 1.93 -21.56 -11.00
C LYS A 107 1.77 -22.38 -9.72
N ILE A 108 2.43 -23.52 -9.60
CA ILE A 108 2.40 -24.40 -8.43
C ILE A 108 3.85 -24.68 -8.04
N TYR A 109 4.14 -24.72 -6.74
CA TYR A 109 5.46 -25.13 -6.29
C TYR A 109 5.72 -26.60 -6.63
N ASP A 110 6.79 -26.85 -7.39
CA ASP A 110 7.32 -28.19 -7.63
C ASP A 110 8.57 -28.47 -6.79
N SER A 111 8.75 -29.74 -6.40
CA SER A 111 9.92 -30.15 -5.63
C SER A 111 11.22 -29.81 -6.37
N GLY A 112 12.09 -29.03 -5.72
CA GLY A 112 13.37 -28.57 -6.29
C GLY A 112 13.33 -27.16 -6.88
N GLU A 113 12.16 -26.53 -6.95
CA GLU A 113 12.07 -25.11 -7.24
C GLU A 113 12.64 -24.27 -6.09
N PRO A 114 13.26 -23.10 -6.38
CA PRO A 114 13.70 -22.20 -5.33
C PRO A 114 12.53 -21.76 -4.48
N ALA A 115 12.64 -21.97 -3.17
CA ALA A 115 11.59 -21.61 -2.22
C ALA A 115 12.17 -20.97 -0.95
N TRP A 116 11.27 -20.33 -0.22
CA TRP A 116 11.46 -19.79 1.10
C TRP A 116 10.17 -19.98 1.90
N ILE A 117 10.29 -20.29 3.18
CA ILE A 117 9.20 -20.33 4.14
C ILE A 117 9.66 -19.60 5.40
N HIS A 118 8.77 -18.83 6.01
CA HIS A 118 9.03 -18.24 7.30
C HIS A 118 9.28 -19.35 8.34
N SER A 119 10.39 -19.23 9.06
CA SER A 119 10.84 -20.20 10.05
C SER A 119 11.22 -19.48 11.34
N ASP A 120 11.11 -20.20 12.46
CA ASP A 120 11.61 -19.74 13.75
C ASP A 120 13.15 -19.77 13.81
N ALA A 121 13.71 -19.39 14.96
CA ALA A 121 15.16 -19.35 15.19
C ALA A 121 15.85 -20.73 15.07
N SER A 122 15.11 -21.83 15.15
CA SER A 122 15.62 -23.20 14.95
C SER A 122 15.65 -23.61 13.48
N GLY A 123 15.05 -22.81 12.59
CA GLY A 123 14.88 -23.12 11.17
C GLY A 123 13.62 -23.93 10.86
N ALA A 124 12.81 -24.26 11.86
CA ALA A 124 11.54 -24.96 11.66
C ALA A 124 10.48 -23.99 11.13
N PRO A 125 9.63 -24.41 10.15
CA PRO A 125 8.52 -23.59 9.68
C PRO A 125 7.62 -23.14 10.82
N ALA A 126 7.36 -21.84 10.90
CA ALA A 126 6.63 -21.23 11.99
C ALA A 126 5.67 -20.15 11.46
N PRO A 127 4.53 -19.90 12.13
CA PRO A 127 3.66 -18.81 11.76
C PRO A 127 4.36 -17.46 11.98
N VAL A 128 3.97 -16.46 11.21
CA VAL A 128 4.45 -15.09 11.34
C VAL A 128 3.92 -14.49 12.63
N ALA A 129 4.80 -13.92 13.45
CA ALA A 129 4.40 -13.17 14.64
C ALA A 129 3.89 -11.78 14.23
N ILE A 130 2.61 -11.51 14.51
CA ILE A 130 2.00 -10.20 14.29
C ILE A 130 2.16 -9.36 15.55
N ASP A 131 2.65 -8.14 15.38
CA ASP A 131 2.80 -7.18 16.47
C ASP A 131 1.41 -6.76 16.98
N PRO A 132 1.09 -6.98 18.26
CA PRO A 132 -0.22 -6.65 18.82
C PRO A 132 -0.49 -5.15 18.91
N GLU A 133 0.53 -4.29 18.92
CA GLU A 133 0.34 -2.83 19.01
C GLU A 133 0.03 -2.24 17.63
N THR A 134 0.72 -2.70 16.60
CA THR A 134 0.55 -2.18 15.24
C THR A 134 -0.45 -2.98 14.41
N ASN A 135 -0.77 -4.20 14.84
CA ASN A 135 -1.54 -5.22 14.11
C ASN A 135 -0.92 -5.57 12.75
N LYS A 136 0.42 -5.58 12.70
CA LYS A 136 1.21 -5.79 11.47
C LYS A 136 2.37 -6.74 11.70
N ALA A 137 2.80 -7.40 10.63
CA ALA A 137 4.06 -8.11 10.59
C ALA A 137 4.85 -7.71 9.34
N ARG A 138 6.16 -7.56 9.51
CA ARG A 138 7.10 -7.38 8.41
C ARG A 138 8.17 -8.44 8.50
N VAL A 139 8.32 -9.21 7.43
CA VAL A 139 9.28 -10.30 7.35
C VAL A 139 10.16 -10.13 6.12
N SER A 140 11.32 -10.78 6.13
CA SER A 140 12.22 -10.81 4.98
C SER A 140 12.80 -12.20 4.81
N GLY A 141 13.06 -12.57 3.56
CA GLY A 141 13.47 -13.90 3.19
C GLY A 141 14.34 -13.91 1.95
N SER A 142 14.84 -15.08 1.61
CA SER A 142 15.59 -15.30 0.37
C SER A 142 15.27 -16.69 -0.16
N LEU A 143 15.05 -16.79 -1.47
CA LEU A 143 14.77 -18.05 -2.14
C LEU A 143 16.04 -18.90 -2.21
N SER A 144 15.89 -20.20 -1.95
CA SER A 144 16.97 -21.20 -2.11
C SER A 144 16.43 -22.48 -2.75
N THR A 145 17.23 -23.11 -3.60
CA THR A 145 16.95 -24.45 -4.17
C THR A 145 17.08 -25.58 -3.16
N THR A 146 17.64 -25.31 -1.98
CA THR A 146 17.78 -26.30 -0.90
C THR A 146 16.58 -26.32 0.04
N THR A 147 15.76 -25.26 0.04
CA THR A 147 14.55 -25.18 0.86
C THR A 147 13.54 -26.21 0.36
N LYS A 148 13.00 -27.01 1.28
CA LYS A 148 11.88 -27.91 0.98
C LYS A 148 10.66 -27.45 1.77
N LEU A 149 9.56 -27.21 1.07
CA LEU A 149 8.28 -26.94 1.73
C LEU A 149 7.77 -28.22 2.41
N PRO A 150 7.15 -28.13 3.61
CA PRO A 150 6.62 -29.28 4.33
C PRO A 150 5.61 -30.08 3.51
N GLY A 151 5.72 -31.41 3.53
CA GLY A 151 4.88 -32.28 2.70
C GLY A 151 3.40 -32.31 3.12
N ASP A 152 3.16 -32.20 4.42
CA ASP A 152 1.85 -31.99 5.06
C ASP A 152 1.21 -30.68 4.60
N LEU A 153 1.94 -29.57 4.65
CA LEU A 153 1.47 -28.28 4.12
C LEU A 153 1.09 -28.35 2.64
N LEU A 154 1.92 -28.98 1.81
CA LEU A 154 1.64 -29.15 0.38
C LEU A 154 0.40 -30.03 0.14
N LYS A 155 0.17 -31.05 0.98
CA LYS A 155 -1.02 -31.90 0.92
C LYS A 155 -2.27 -31.09 1.33
N ALA A 156 -2.25 -30.45 2.49
CA ALA A 156 -3.35 -29.64 3.00
C ALA A 156 -3.72 -28.50 2.03
N GLY A 157 -2.72 -27.84 1.41
CA GLY A 157 -2.95 -26.82 0.40
C GLY A 157 -3.63 -27.35 -0.87
N ARG A 158 -3.27 -28.55 -1.33
CA ARG A 158 -3.96 -29.21 -2.47
C ARG A 158 -5.40 -29.58 -2.13
N GLU A 159 -5.64 -30.09 -0.93
CA GLU A 159 -6.98 -30.43 -0.45
C GLU A 159 -7.87 -29.18 -0.31
N PHE A 160 -7.32 -28.10 0.26
CA PHE A 160 -8.01 -26.82 0.34
C PHE A 160 -8.36 -26.29 -1.05
N LYS A 161 -7.40 -26.23 -1.98
CA LYS A 161 -7.68 -25.75 -3.34
C LYS A 161 -8.74 -26.62 -4.02
N GLY A 162 -8.62 -27.94 -3.91
CA GLY A 162 -9.49 -28.90 -4.57
C GLY A 162 -9.44 -28.73 -6.10
N ALA A 163 -10.61 -28.76 -6.73
CA ALA A 163 -10.76 -28.57 -8.18
C ALA A 163 -10.71 -27.10 -8.64
N ARG A 164 -10.65 -26.14 -7.70
CA ARG A 164 -10.63 -24.70 -7.99
C ARG A 164 -9.29 -24.26 -8.57
N THR A 165 -9.31 -23.17 -9.29
CA THR A 165 -8.09 -22.40 -9.61
C THR A 165 -7.52 -21.74 -8.35
N ALA A 166 -6.25 -21.33 -8.39
CA ALA A 166 -5.64 -20.58 -7.28
C ALA A 166 -6.37 -19.25 -7.01
N GLU A 167 -6.89 -18.61 -8.06
CA GLU A 167 -7.64 -17.36 -7.96
C GLU A 167 -9.01 -17.54 -7.30
N GLU A 168 -9.74 -18.60 -7.63
CA GLU A 168 -11.02 -18.93 -6.97
C GLU A 168 -10.86 -19.42 -5.52
N ALA A 169 -9.68 -19.93 -5.16
CA ALA A 169 -9.37 -20.38 -3.81
C ALA A 169 -8.82 -19.25 -2.91
N ALA A 170 -8.31 -18.17 -3.50
CA ALA A 170 -7.73 -17.05 -2.77
C ALA A 170 -8.78 -16.25 -2.00
N SER A 171 -8.41 -15.72 -0.84
CA SER A 171 -9.28 -14.82 -0.06
C SER A 171 -9.54 -13.48 -0.77
N GLY A 172 -8.64 -13.06 -1.65
CA GLY A 172 -8.75 -11.79 -2.39
C GLY A 172 -8.26 -10.58 -1.60
N TYR A 173 -7.49 -10.82 -0.54
CA TYR A 173 -6.95 -9.82 0.39
C TYR A 173 -5.49 -9.47 0.14
N ARG A 174 -4.93 -9.88 -1.00
CA ARG A 174 -3.62 -9.44 -1.47
C ARG A 174 -3.53 -7.92 -1.56
N ILE A 175 -2.36 -7.41 -1.23
CA ILE A 175 -1.98 -6.01 -1.37
C ILE A 175 -0.90 -5.94 -2.46
N PRO A 176 -1.26 -5.56 -3.71
CA PRO A 176 -0.28 -5.24 -4.73
C PRO A 176 0.62 -4.10 -4.25
N VAL A 177 1.92 -4.36 -4.14
CA VAL A 177 2.95 -3.38 -3.78
C VAL A 177 3.91 -3.22 -4.94
N ASP A 178 3.97 -2.02 -5.49
CA ASP A 178 4.84 -1.66 -6.59
C ASP A 178 5.97 -0.76 -6.10
N LEU A 179 7.21 -1.18 -6.30
CA LEU A 179 8.39 -0.37 -6.00
C LEU A 179 9.22 -0.25 -7.29
N GLY A 180 9.22 0.94 -7.87
CA GLY A 180 9.97 1.24 -9.09
C GLY A 180 9.29 0.80 -10.39
N THR A 181 8.03 0.35 -10.34
CA THR A 181 7.25 0.04 -11.55
C THR A 181 7.04 1.30 -12.37
N ILE A 182 7.29 1.20 -13.68
CA ILE A 182 7.04 2.30 -14.62
C ILE A 182 5.53 2.45 -14.79
N ALA A 183 5.02 3.65 -14.52
CA ALA A 183 3.61 3.98 -14.58
C ALA A 183 3.27 4.81 -15.81
N ASP A 184 2.15 4.46 -16.46
CA ASP A 184 1.43 5.37 -17.33
C ASP A 184 0.54 6.27 -16.46
N LEU A 185 0.79 7.57 -16.48
CA LEU A 185 0.05 8.54 -15.66
C LEU A 185 -1.42 8.64 -16.07
N ASP A 186 -1.76 8.26 -17.30
CA ASP A 186 -3.13 8.28 -17.83
C ASP A 186 -3.93 7.01 -17.46
N ASP A 187 -3.30 6.02 -16.82
CA ASP A 187 -3.99 4.86 -16.25
C ASP A 187 -5.10 5.33 -15.28
N PRO A 188 -6.36 4.88 -15.47
CA PRO A 188 -7.48 5.24 -14.59
C PRO A 188 -7.23 5.01 -13.10
N LYS A 189 -6.32 4.09 -12.74
CA LYS A 189 -5.94 3.86 -11.33
C LYS A 189 -5.29 5.09 -10.69
N PHE A 190 -4.67 5.99 -11.46
CA PHE A 190 -4.07 7.22 -10.94
C PHE A 190 -4.99 8.45 -11.03
N SER A 191 -6.27 8.25 -11.36
CA SER A 191 -7.24 9.33 -11.48
C SER A 191 -7.58 10.00 -10.15
N SER A 192 -8.11 11.22 -10.21
CA SER A 192 -8.67 11.93 -9.05
C SER A 192 -9.78 11.15 -8.35
N LYS A 193 -10.56 10.35 -9.10
CA LYS A 193 -11.57 9.46 -8.52
C LYS A 193 -10.91 8.42 -7.61
N THR A 194 -9.85 7.76 -8.07
CA THR A 194 -9.12 6.77 -7.26
C THR A 194 -8.44 7.44 -6.08
N GLY A 195 -7.90 8.65 -6.26
CA GLY A 195 -7.39 9.49 -5.18
C GLY A 195 -8.42 9.74 -4.07
N SER A 196 -9.65 10.10 -4.45
CA SER A 196 -10.77 10.26 -3.52
C SER A 196 -11.15 8.94 -2.84
N ASP A 197 -11.19 7.85 -3.59
CA ASP A 197 -11.42 6.51 -3.04
C ASP A 197 -10.35 6.13 -1.99
N GLY A 198 -9.10 6.56 -2.15
CA GLY A 198 -8.04 6.35 -1.16
C GLY A 198 -8.27 7.07 0.19
N LEU A 199 -9.08 8.13 0.22
CA LEU A 199 -9.51 8.76 1.48
C LEU A 199 -10.63 7.98 2.17
N TRP A 200 -11.59 7.49 1.38
CA TRP A 200 -12.85 6.93 1.88
C TRP A 200 -12.86 5.40 1.98
N LYS A 201 -11.88 4.72 1.38
CA LYS A 201 -11.73 3.28 1.37
C LYS A 201 -10.26 2.87 1.67
N PRO A 202 -9.73 3.16 2.88
CA PRO A 202 -8.32 2.94 3.18
C PRO A 202 -7.87 1.46 3.13
N ALA A 203 -8.78 0.49 3.26
CA ALA A 203 -8.49 -0.94 3.17
C ALA A 203 -8.71 -1.50 1.77
N SER A 204 -9.81 -1.11 1.13
CA SER A 204 -10.15 -1.57 -0.22
C SER A 204 -9.21 -0.96 -1.28
N PHE A 205 -8.78 0.29 -1.09
CA PHE A 205 -7.86 0.97 -2.01
C PHE A 205 -6.60 0.16 -2.34
N PRO A 206 -5.79 -0.31 -1.36
CA PRO A 206 -4.60 -1.09 -1.67
C PRO A 206 -4.93 -2.38 -2.41
N MET A 207 -6.03 -3.07 -2.09
CA MET A 207 -6.43 -4.32 -2.77
C MET A 207 -6.87 -4.07 -4.23
N GLU A 208 -7.60 -2.99 -4.46
CA GLU A 208 -8.18 -2.65 -5.77
C GLU A 208 -7.18 -2.00 -6.73
N SER A 209 -6.34 -1.09 -6.22
CA SER A 209 -5.50 -0.20 -7.04
C SER A 209 -4.00 -0.41 -6.87
N GLY A 210 -3.60 -1.17 -5.85
CA GLY A 210 -2.20 -1.28 -5.43
C GLY A 210 -1.68 -0.02 -4.75
N ILE A 211 -0.50 -0.13 -4.16
CA ILE A 211 0.21 0.94 -3.47
C ILE A 211 1.70 0.89 -3.79
N GLY A 212 2.42 1.97 -3.47
CA GLY A 212 3.88 1.97 -3.46
C GLY A 212 4.49 3.18 -4.17
N ILE A 213 5.68 3.00 -4.73
CA ILE A 213 6.46 4.06 -5.36
C ILE A 213 6.61 3.73 -6.84
N TYR A 214 6.09 4.60 -7.69
CA TYR A 214 6.09 4.42 -9.14
C TYR A 214 7.01 5.42 -9.81
N PHE A 215 7.56 5.02 -10.95
CA PHE A 215 8.44 5.86 -11.76
C PHE A 215 7.73 6.27 -13.06
N LEU A 216 7.99 7.48 -13.57
CA LEU A 216 7.50 7.88 -14.90
C LEU A 216 8.38 7.39 -16.06
N GLU A 217 9.58 6.92 -15.76
CA GLU A 217 10.55 6.39 -16.72
C GLU A 217 11.45 5.38 -16.02
N LYS A 218 12.17 4.54 -16.78
CA LYS A 218 13.15 3.59 -16.22
C LYS A 218 14.19 4.35 -15.38
N TYR A 219 14.61 3.78 -14.26
CA TYR A 219 15.66 4.38 -13.42
C TYR A 219 16.94 4.69 -14.21
N ASP A 220 17.44 5.92 -14.05
CA ASP A 220 18.68 6.42 -14.64
C ASP A 220 19.63 6.89 -13.51
N PRO A 221 20.78 6.23 -13.30
CA PRO A 221 21.71 6.57 -12.21
C PRO A 221 22.35 7.96 -12.35
N GLU A 222 22.33 8.56 -13.55
CA GLU A 222 22.88 9.90 -13.79
C GLU A 222 21.89 11.03 -13.42
N LYS A 223 20.61 10.69 -13.26
CA LYS A 223 19.56 11.64 -12.87
C LYS A 223 19.32 11.57 -11.36
N THR A 224 18.86 12.69 -10.80
CA THR A 224 18.41 12.75 -9.40
C THR A 224 16.91 12.41 -9.31
N PRO A 225 16.53 11.34 -8.60
CA PRO A 225 15.13 11.09 -8.25
C PRO A 225 14.47 12.25 -7.52
N VAL A 226 13.24 12.57 -7.92
CA VAL A 226 12.36 13.53 -7.22
C VAL A 226 11.06 12.81 -6.88
N LEU A 227 10.86 12.51 -5.61
CA LEU A 227 9.67 11.84 -5.09
C LEU A 227 8.57 12.87 -4.81
N PHE A 228 7.44 12.72 -5.49
CA PHE A 228 6.26 13.54 -5.31
C PHE A 228 5.23 12.84 -4.43
N VAL A 229 4.72 13.56 -3.42
CA VAL A 229 3.75 13.04 -2.43
C VAL A 229 2.52 13.95 -2.41
N TYR A 230 1.39 13.44 -2.91
CA TYR A 230 0.12 14.17 -2.96
C TYR A 230 -0.60 14.20 -1.60
N GLY A 231 -1.64 15.03 -1.49
CA GLY A 231 -2.38 15.27 -0.23
C GLY A 231 -3.68 14.49 -0.11
N ALA A 232 -4.51 14.85 0.88
CA ALA A 232 -5.80 14.20 1.16
C ALA A 232 -6.70 14.17 -0.08
N ALA A 233 -7.26 12.99 -0.39
CA ALA A 233 -8.06 12.73 -1.60
C ALA A 233 -7.39 13.10 -2.94
N GLY A 234 -6.08 13.37 -2.93
CA GLY A 234 -5.31 13.71 -4.12
C GLY A 234 -4.87 12.47 -4.90
N SER A 235 -4.20 12.72 -6.03
CA SER A 235 -3.73 11.67 -6.93
C SER A 235 -2.38 12.03 -7.57
N PRO A 236 -1.64 11.06 -8.15
CA PRO A 236 -0.43 11.36 -8.91
C PRO A 236 -0.68 12.33 -10.07
N GLN A 237 -1.87 12.33 -10.67
CA GLN A 237 -2.22 13.24 -11.77
C GLN A 237 -2.23 14.71 -11.35
N ASP A 238 -2.38 15.02 -10.05
CA ASP A 238 -2.31 16.39 -9.52
C ASP A 238 -0.94 17.04 -9.79
N TRP A 239 0.10 16.22 -9.97
CA TRP A 239 1.46 16.64 -10.27
C TRP A 239 1.77 16.75 -11.76
N ARG A 240 0.81 16.49 -12.66
CA ARG A 240 1.04 16.46 -14.13
C ARG A 240 1.81 17.68 -14.64
N THR A 241 1.39 18.89 -14.23
CA THR A 241 2.07 20.13 -14.65
C THR A 241 3.53 20.17 -14.20
N PHE A 242 3.86 19.63 -13.02
CA PHE A 242 5.24 19.54 -12.55
C PHE A 242 6.02 18.51 -13.34
N PHE A 243 5.44 17.33 -13.59
CA PHE A 243 6.09 16.25 -14.35
C PHE A 243 6.43 16.64 -15.79
N GLU A 244 5.58 17.48 -16.42
CA GLU A 244 5.76 17.99 -17.77
C GLU A 244 6.79 19.13 -17.86
N ARG A 245 7.00 19.87 -16.77
CA ARG A 245 7.85 21.08 -16.77
C ARG A 245 9.19 20.93 -16.06
N ILE A 246 9.36 19.88 -15.27
CA ILE A 246 10.63 19.62 -14.59
C ILE A 246 11.72 19.29 -15.61
N ASP A 247 12.96 19.72 -15.33
CA ASP A 247 14.12 19.44 -16.18
C ASP A 247 14.44 17.93 -16.19
N ARG A 248 13.87 17.18 -17.14
CA ARG A 248 14.03 15.72 -17.29
C ARG A 248 15.43 15.28 -17.72
N THR A 249 16.33 16.23 -18.01
CA THR A 249 17.75 15.93 -18.24
C THR A 249 18.52 15.75 -16.93
N LYS A 250 17.99 16.28 -15.81
CA LYS A 250 18.62 16.21 -14.48
C LYS A 250 17.78 15.46 -13.46
N TYR A 251 16.46 15.52 -13.58
CA TYR A 251 15.54 15.02 -12.58
C TYR A 251 14.68 13.90 -13.14
N GLN A 252 14.48 12.87 -12.33
CA GLN A 252 13.61 11.76 -12.65
C GLN A 252 12.41 11.75 -11.69
N PRO A 253 11.18 12.03 -12.16
CA PRO A 253 10.02 12.07 -11.28
C PRO A 253 9.56 10.67 -10.87
N TRP A 254 9.41 10.49 -9.57
CA TRP A 254 8.74 9.36 -8.93
C TRP A 254 7.52 9.88 -8.18
N PHE A 255 6.55 9.02 -7.89
CA PHE A 255 5.43 9.40 -7.03
C PHE A 255 5.05 8.29 -6.06
N TYR A 256 4.64 8.69 -4.87
CA TYR A 256 4.13 7.77 -3.85
C TYR A 256 2.61 7.65 -3.98
N PHE A 257 2.12 6.44 -4.23
CA PHE A 257 0.70 6.11 -4.37
C PHE A 257 0.21 5.31 -3.16
N TYR A 258 -0.70 5.92 -2.39
CA TYR A 258 -1.09 5.44 -1.06
C TYR A 258 -2.52 5.86 -0.67
N PRO A 259 -3.17 5.10 0.24
CA PRO A 259 -4.49 5.45 0.76
C PRO A 259 -4.39 6.63 1.72
N THR A 260 -4.83 7.80 1.28
CA THR A 260 -4.76 9.05 2.05
C THR A 260 -5.66 9.06 3.30
N GLY A 261 -6.58 8.09 3.43
CA GLY A 261 -7.39 7.90 4.62
C GLY A 261 -6.68 7.18 5.76
N ALA A 262 -5.57 6.49 5.51
CA ALA A 262 -4.82 5.76 6.52
C ALA A 262 -4.00 6.70 7.43
N ARG A 263 -3.61 6.20 8.61
CA ARG A 263 -2.80 6.95 9.58
C ARG A 263 -1.48 7.43 8.96
N LEU A 264 -1.13 8.69 9.21
CA LEU A 264 -0.02 9.35 8.52
C LEU A 264 1.34 8.72 8.86
N ASP A 265 1.56 8.34 10.12
CA ASP A 265 2.80 7.67 10.54
C ASP A 265 2.95 6.29 9.88
N GLN A 266 1.84 5.56 9.71
CA GLN A 266 1.86 4.27 9.00
C GLN A 266 2.26 4.45 7.52
N MET A 267 1.73 5.47 6.85
CA MET A 267 2.08 5.78 5.46
C MET A 267 3.51 6.32 5.34
N GLY A 268 3.97 7.13 6.30
CA GLY A 268 5.35 7.60 6.37
C GLY A 268 6.35 6.44 6.58
N THR A 269 6.01 5.49 7.45
CA THR A 269 6.79 4.28 7.69
C THR A 269 6.84 3.39 6.45
N ALA A 270 5.69 3.15 5.81
CA ALA A 270 5.63 2.38 4.56
C ALA A 270 6.45 3.03 3.44
N LEU A 271 6.39 4.36 3.32
CA LEU A 271 7.21 5.11 2.38
C LEU A 271 8.71 4.98 2.69
N ASN A 272 9.11 5.15 3.96
CA ASN A 272 10.50 4.98 4.39
C ASN A 272 11.04 3.59 3.99
N ASN A 273 10.25 2.56 4.28
CA ASN A 273 10.59 1.18 3.96
C ASN A 273 10.77 0.97 2.46
N GLY A 274 9.84 1.49 1.64
CA GLY A 274 9.92 1.40 0.18
C GLY A 274 11.15 2.13 -0.37
N VAL A 275 11.43 3.34 0.12
CA VAL A 275 12.60 4.13 -0.31
C VAL A 275 13.90 3.45 0.08
N GLN A 276 14.02 2.88 1.27
CA GLN A 276 15.23 2.14 1.68
C GLN A 276 15.45 0.90 0.83
N ILE A 277 14.40 0.14 0.50
CA ILE A 277 14.51 -1.01 -0.40
C ILE A 277 14.97 -0.55 -1.79
N LEU A 278 14.36 0.51 -2.33
CA LEU A 278 14.78 1.10 -3.60
C LEU A 278 16.22 1.62 -3.55
N GLN A 279 16.65 2.20 -2.44
CA GLN A 279 18.01 2.70 -2.28
C GLN A 279 19.03 1.58 -2.22
N ALA A 280 18.73 0.49 -1.51
CA ALA A 280 19.56 -0.70 -1.47
C ALA A 280 19.68 -1.35 -2.86
N HIS A 281 18.59 -1.33 -3.65
CA HIS A 281 18.56 -1.91 -4.99
C HIS A 281 19.27 -1.02 -6.05
N TYR A 282 18.94 0.27 -6.11
CA TYR A 282 19.40 1.18 -7.16
C TYR A 282 20.63 2.02 -6.80
N GLY A 283 20.98 2.11 -5.52
CA GLY A 283 22.19 2.78 -5.04
C GLY A 283 22.23 4.30 -5.24
N PHE A 284 21.09 4.96 -5.48
CA PHE A 284 21.05 6.42 -5.69
C PHE A 284 21.66 7.17 -4.50
N LYS A 285 22.39 8.24 -4.80
CA LYS A 285 23.10 9.06 -3.80
C LYS A 285 22.35 10.32 -3.40
N LYS A 286 21.33 10.69 -4.18
CA LYS A 286 20.53 11.90 -3.99
C LYS A 286 19.07 11.56 -4.22
N LEU A 287 18.22 12.10 -3.36
CA LEU A 287 16.76 12.08 -3.46
C LEU A 287 16.26 13.47 -3.07
N HIS A 288 15.29 13.98 -3.81
CA HIS A 288 14.50 15.15 -3.42
C HIS A 288 13.08 14.72 -3.14
N VAL A 289 12.45 15.34 -2.14
CA VAL A 289 11.06 15.08 -1.77
C VAL A 289 10.26 16.36 -1.96
N VAL A 290 9.18 16.29 -2.73
CA VAL A 290 8.25 17.39 -2.96
C VAL A 290 6.87 16.92 -2.53
N ALA A 291 6.25 17.65 -1.61
CA ALA A 291 5.00 17.23 -1.01
C ALA A 291 3.96 18.36 -1.01
N HIS A 292 2.69 17.99 -1.18
CA HIS A 292 1.58 18.94 -1.17
C HIS A 292 0.58 18.63 -0.06
N SER A 293 0.11 19.68 0.63
CA SER A 293 -0.94 19.58 1.65
C SER A 293 -0.60 18.50 2.70
N MET A 294 -1.54 17.60 3.02
CA MET A 294 -1.34 16.47 3.93
C MET A 294 -0.15 15.57 3.55
N GLY A 295 0.22 15.49 2.28
CA GLY A 295 1.39 14.73 1.82
C GLY A 295 2.69 15.21 2.46
N GLY A 296 2.77 16.48 2.88
CA GLY A 296 3.91 17.01 3.62
C GLY A 296 4.01 16.45 5.05
N LEU A 297 2.89 16.12 5.70
CA LEU A 297 2.90 15.48 7.01
C LEU A 297 3.34 14.01 6.90
N VAL A 298 2.87 13.29 5.88
CA VAL A 298 3.35 11.93 5.55
C VAL A 298 4.85 11.95 5.25
N SER A 299 5.27 12.90 4.40
CA SER A 299 6.67 13.06 4.03
C SER A 299 7.54 13.46 5.22
N ARG A 300 7.03 14.25 6.18
CA ARG A 300 7.75 14.55 7.43
C ARG A 300 7.98 13.28 8.24
N ALA A 301 6.97 12.44 8.44
CA ALA A 301 7.14 11.17 9.15
C ALA A 301 8.19 10.28 8.47
N PHE A 302 8.15 10.20 7.14
CA PHE A 302 9.18 9.52 6.34
C PHE A 302 10.58 10.13 6.55
N VAL A 303 10.74 11.44 6.36
CA VAL A 303 12.04 12.12 6.41
C VAL A 303 12.65 12.05 7.81
N VAL A 304 11.86 12.17 8.88
CA VAL A 304 12.34 12.00 10.26
C VAL A 304 12.89 10.59 10.45
N LYS A 305 12.12 9.55 10.08
CA LYS A 305 12.59 8.17 10.16
C LYS A 305 13.86 7.96 9.34
N ASN A 306 13.84 8.38 8.07
CA ASN A 306 14.93 8.12 7.14
C ASN A 306 16.23 8.86 7.49
N VAL A 307 16.16 10.16 7.73
CA VAL A 307 17.35 11.02 7.87
C VAL A 307 17.82 11.08 9.33
N ILE A 308 16.89 11.08 10.29
CA ILE A 308 17.22 11.27 11.71
C ILE A 308 17.36 9.94 12.43
N GLU A 309 16.39 9.03 12.28
CA GLU A 309 16.40 7.74 13.00
C GLU A 309 17.34 6.72 12.30
N ASP A 310 17.24 6.60 10.97
CA ASP A 310 18.01 5.66 10.16
C ASP A 310 19.33 6.25 9.62
N GLU A 311 19.62 7.52 9.94
CA GLU A 311 20.83 8.28 9.58
C GLU A 311 21.19 8.27 8.07
N GLN A 312 20.18 8.18 7.20
CA GLN A 312 20.41 8.09 5.76
C GLN A 312 20.78 9.46 5.14
N PRO A 313 21.88 9.55 4.36
CA PRO A 313 22.41 10.84 3.89
C PRO A 313 21.86 11.30 2.54
N TYR A 314 21.04 10.49 1.85
CA TYR A 314 20.69 10.72 0.45
C TYR A 314 19.54 11.72 0.25
N ILE A 315 18.72 12.02 1.26
CA ILE A 315 17.66 13.04 1.11
C ILE A 315 18.28 14.43 1.20
N GLN A 316 18.33 15.13 0.08
CA GLN A 316 19.04 16.40 -0.05
C GLN A 316 18.12 17.62 0.09
N ARG A 317 16.84 17.47 -0.26
CA ARG A 317 15.85 18.55 -0.22
C ARG A 317 14.49 17.99 0.14
N PHE A 318 13.82 18.68 1.06
CA PHE A 318 12.42 18.45 1.39
C PHE A 318 11.66 19.76 1.17
N VAL A 319 10.76 19.77 0.17
CA VAL A 319 9.96 20.92 -0.21
C VAL A 319 8.49 20.60 0.06
N THR A 320 7.81 21.49 0.77
CA THR A 320 6.38 21.36 1.07
C THR A 320 5.59 22.53 0.53
N ILE A 321 4.42 22.25 -0.05
CA ILE A 321 3.50 23.23 -0.61
C ILE A 321 2.20 23.15 0.18
N SER A 322 1.83 24.24 0.87
CA SER A 322 0.55 24.36 1.60
C SER A 322 0.31 23.26 2.64
N THR A 323 1.37 22.75 3.29
CA THR A 323 1.25 21.70 4.30
C THR A 323 0.70 22.25 5.62
N PRO A 324 -0.37 21.65 6.18
CA PRO A 324 -0.98 22.11 7.42
C PRO A 324 -0.19 21.62 8.65
N TRP A 325 0.97 22.24 8.91
CA TRP A 325 1.88 21.83 9.99
C TRP A 325 1.26 21.87 11.40
N GLN A 326 0.26 22.73 11.62
CA GLN A 326 -0.43 22.90 12.90
C GLN A 326 -1.80 22.20 12.90
N GLY A 327 -2.03 21.27 11.97
CA GLY A 327 -3.33 20.64 11.76
C GLY A 327 -4.29 21.51 10.95
N HIS A 328 -5.53 21.03 10.81
CA HIS A 328 -6.56 21.59 9.96
C HIS A 328 -7.94 21.52 10.63
N ALA A 329 -8.63 22.65 10.76
CA ALA A 329 -9.91 22.74 11.47
C ALA A 329 -11.00 21.80 10.91
N ALA A 330 -11.02 21.56 9.59
CA ALA A 330 -11.96 20.60 9.00
C ALA A 330 -11.71 19.14 9.44
N ALA A 331 -10.46 18.77 9.73
CA ALA A 331 -10.16 17.45 10.28
C ALA A 331 -10.67 17.33 11.72
N GLN A 332 -10.49 18.38 12.53
CA GLN A 332 -11.06 18.46 13.88
C GLN A 332 -12.59 18.35 13.85
N MET A 333 -13.27 19.14 13.01
CA MET A 333 -14.71 19.04 12.83
C MET A 333 -15.17 17.65 12.39
N GLY A 334 -14.41 17.01 11.49
CA GLY A 334 -14.66 15.64 11.06
C GLY A 334 -14.58 14.63 12.21
N ILE A 335 -13.60 14.77 13.11
CA ILE A 335 -13.50 13.93 14.32
C ILE A 335 -14.71 14.13 15.23
N ASP A 336 -15.12 15.38 15.43
CA ASP A 336 -16.16 15.73 16.39
C ASP A 336 -17.57 15.36 15.91
N MET A 337 -17.81 15.35 14.59
CA MET A 337 -19.16 15.29 14.02
C MET A 337 -19.42 14.14 13.05
N ALA A 338 -18.39 13.47 12.51
CA ALA A 338 -18.61 12.46 11.49
C ALA A 338 -19.18 11.15 12.07
N PRO A 339 -20.09 10.47 11.36
CA PRO A 339 -20.59 9.16 11.78
C PRO A 339 -19.50 8.06 11.73
N SER A 340 -18.45 8.28 10.94
CA SER A 340 -17.23 7.47 10.92
C SER A 340 -16.08 8.41 10.59
N VAL A 341 -15.01 8.35 11.39
CA VAL A 341 -13.88 9.28 11.30
C VAL A 341 -12.81 8.70 10.39
N VAL A 342 -12.37 9.47 9.39
CA VAL A 342 -11.24 9.05 8.54
C VAL A 342 -9.97 9.00 9.41
N PRO A 343 -9.23 7.88 9.46
CA PRO A 343 -8.10 7.73 10.39
C PRO A 343 -7.05 8.84 10.29
N SER A 344 -6.72 9.30 9.07
CA SER A 344 -5.76 10.40 8.87
C SER A 344 -6.20 11.72 9.51
N TRP A 345 -7.50 11.94 9.76
CA TRP A 345 -7.97 13.16 10.41
C TRP A 345 -7.48 13.28 11.84
N TYR A 346 -7.34 12.17 12.58
CA TYR A 346 -6.76 12.17 13.94
C TYR A 346 -5.33 12.72 13.96
N ASP A 347 -4.57 12.50 12.88
CA ASP A 347 -3.20 12.97 12.74
C ASP A 347 -3.12 14.40 12.17
N MET A 348 -4.26 14.97 11.76
CA MET A 348 -4.40 16.31 11.19
C MET A 348 -5.20 17.27 12.07
N LYS A 349 -5.64 16.86 13.25
CA LYS A 349 -6.42 17.73 14.13
C LYS A 349 -5.59 18.94 14.59
N THR A 350 -6.27 20.04 14.88
CA THR A 350 -5.64 21.20 15.52
C THR A 350 -5.18 20.81 16.92
N ASP A 351 -4.03 21.32 17.37
CA ASP A 351 -3.40 20.98 18.66
C ASP A 351 -2.82 19.56 18.78
N ASN A 352 -2.26 19.01 17.70
CA ASN A 352 -1.29 17.93 17.80
C ASN A 352 0.02 18.47 18.40
N LYS A 353 0.13 18.41 19.74
CA LYS A 353 1.38 18.63 20.48
C LYS A 353 2.34 17.46 20.29
#